data_AF-E9SEC1-F1
#
_entry.id   AF-E9SEC1-F1
#
_cell.length_a   1.000
_cell.length_b   1.000
_cell.length_c   1.000
_cell.angle_alpha   90.00
_cell.angle_beta   90.00
_cell.angle_gamma   90.00
#
_symmetry.space_group_name_H-M   'P 1'
#
loop_
_entity.id
_entity.type
_entity.pdbx_description
1 polymer ?
#
loop_
_entity_poly.entity_id
_entity_poly.type
_entity_poly.pdbx_seq_one_letter_code
_entity_poly.pdbx_strand_id
1 'polypeptide(L)'
;MEIKAMNCPNCAGSITFAVGQRTARCPYCDSTLEIKPEAAEVTLEKTKRAYRNISDTRAEYARRVKKWKIIAWVYYVVVFVMMAIGSVVIERTYEDSDAYDLGMTMIVMALISGFAMPPILTFIVPPAPEEVEEPLRLQGGWMRYIKLVGLAVMTVLAGFLAGYVIFNSMTPSEAQLEREAASSGYAAVVTVTESEV
;
A
#
# COMPACT_ATOMS: atom_id res chain seq x y z
N MET A 1 41.46 2.58 -30.65
CA MET A 1 41.30 1.12 -30.81
C MET A 1 42.58 0.49 -30.31
N GLU A 2 42.49 -0.38 -29.31
CA GLU A 2 43.65 -1.08 -28.78
C GLU A 2 43.92 -2.33 -29.64
N ILE A 3 45.17 -2.57 -30.05
CA ILE A 3 45.56 -3.68 -30.92
C ILE A 3 46.40 -4.63 -30.07
N LYS A 4 45.98 -5.89 -29.93
CA LYS A 4 46.72 -6.91 -29.19
C LYS A 4 47.44 -7.84 -30.14
N ALA A 5 48.63 -8.29 -29.75
CA ALA A 5 49.44 -9.25 -30.49
C ALA A 5 49.51 -10.58 -29.72
N MET A 6 49.29 -11.69 -30.42
CA MET A 6 49.49 -13.04 -29.88
C MET A 6 50.21 -13.92 -30.90
N ASN A 7 50.88 -14.98 -30.45
CA ASN A 7 51.52 -15.94 -31.33
C ASN A 7 50.53 -17.04 -31.73
N CYS A 8 50.57 -17.43 -33.01
CA CYS A 8 49.79 -18.54 -33.53
C CYS A 8 50.27 -19.87 -32.90
N PRO A 9 49.38 -20.71 -32.34
CA PRO A 9 49.77 -22.02 -31.82
C PRO A 9 50.23 -23.00 -32.91
N ASN A 10 49.85 -22.76 -34.18
CA ASN A 10 50.17 -23.68 -35.29
C ASN A 10 51.48 -23.33 -36.01
N CYS A 11 51.80 -22.04 -36.18
CA CYS A 11 52.98 -21.61 -36.94
C CYS A 11 53.90 -20.64 -36.19
N ALA A 12 53.59 -20.32 -34.92
CA ALA A 12 54.30 -19.33 -34.10
C ALA A 12 54.36 -17.89 -34.67
N GLY A 13 53.69 -17.60 -35.80
CA GLY A 13 53.63 -16.26 -36.38
C GLY A 13 52.86 -15.28 -35.49
N SER A 14 53.28 -14.02 -35.48
CA SER A 14 52.63 -12.95 -34.71
C SER A 14 51.33 -12.52 -35.41
N ILE A 15 50.22 -12.56 -34.68
CA ILE A 15 48.90 -12.16 -35.17
C ILE A 15 48.49 -10.92 -34.38
N THR A 16 48.18 -9.84 -35.10
CA THR A 16 47.55 -8.65 -34.54
C THR A 16 46.05 -8.73 -34.75
N PHE A 17 45.28 -8.51 -33.69
CA PHE A 17 43.82 -8.51 -33.74
C PHE A 17 43.27 -7.33 -32.93
N ALA A 18 42.08 -6.88 -33.33
CA ALA A 18 41.38 -5.83 -32.61
C ALA A 18 40.69 -6.40 -31.36
N VAL A 19 40.73 -5.67 -30.25
CA VAL A 19 39.97 -6.04 -29.03
C VAL A 19 38.47 -6.13 -29.38
N GLY A 20 37.88 -7.31 -29.16
CA GLY A 20 36.49 -7.63 -29.50
C GLY A 20 36.28 -8.56 -30.72
N GLN A 21 37.32 -8.86 -31.51
CA GLN A 21 37.23 -9.91 -32.54
C GLN A 21 37.17 -11.31 -31.91
N ARG A 22 36.12 -12.07 -32.23
CA ARG A 22 35.95 -13.45 -31.74
C ARG A 22 36.73 -14.48 -32.54
N THR A 23 37.05 -14.16 -33.79
CA THR A 23 37.83 -15.00 -34.69
C THR A 23 38.91 -14.16 -35.36
N ALA A 24 40.12 -14.69 -35.41
CA ALA A 24 41.23 -14.13 -36.19
C ALA A 24 41.80 -15.21 -37.11
N ARG A 25 42.14 -14.82 -38.33
CA ARG A 25 42.74 -15.72 -39.32
C ARG A 25 44.23 -15.42 -39.39
N CYS A 26 45.06 -16.47 -39.26
CA CYS A 26 46.50 -16.31 -39.30
C CYS A 26 46.96 -16.01 -40.74
N PRO A 27 47.69 -14.91 -41.00
CA PRO A 27 48.17 -14.59 -42.35
C PRO A 27 49.28 -15.54 -42.84
N TYR A 28 49.89 -16.33 -41.95
CA TYR A 28 51.03 -17.18 -42.29
C TYR A 28 50.66 -18.64 -42.59
N CYS A 29 49.65 -19.18 -41.92
CA CYS A 29 49.27 -20.59 -42.06
C CYS A 29 47.79 -20.80 -42.34
N ASP A 30 47.05 -19.71 -42.55
CA ASP A 30 45.62 -19.71 -42.84
C ASP A 30 44.72 -20.37 -41.78
N SER A 31 45.27 -20.69 -40.59
CA SER A 31 44.50 -21.26 -39.49
C SER A 31 43.55 -20.23 -38.90
N THR A 32 42.31 -20.67 -38.66
CA THR A 32 41.27 -19.87 -37.99
C THR A 32 41.38 -20.09 -36.49
N LEU A 33 41.62 -19.03 -35.73
CA LEU A 33 41.75 -19.06 -34.28
C LEU A 33 40.53 -18.40 -33.65
N GLU A 34 39.89 -19.10 -32.71
CA GLU A 34 38.88 -18.52 -31.83
C GLU A 34 39.58 -17.80 -30.67
N ILE A 35 39.48 -16.47 -30.65
CA ILE A 35 40.01 -15.65 -29.56
C ILE A 35 38.99 -15.75 -28.43
N LYS A 36 39.40 -16.38 -27.32
CA LYS A 36 38.58 -16.37 -26.10
C LYS A 36 38.49 -14.92 -25.61
N PRO A 37 37.28 -14.42 -25.30
CA PRO A 37 37.13 -13.09 -24.73
C PRO A 37 37.98 -12.97 -23.46
N GLU A 38 38.51 -11.79 -23.21
CA GLU A 38 39.41 -11.56 -22.09
C GLU A 38 38.70 -11.93 -20.77
N ALA A 39 39.42 -12.57 -19.84
CA ALA A 39 38.83 -12.96 -18.56
C ALA A 39 38.17 -11.78 -17.83
N ALA A 40 38.69 -10.56 -18.04
CA ALA A 40 38.14 -9.31 -17.54
C ALA A 40 36.79 -8.91 -18.19
N GLU A 41 36.60 -9.15 -19.49
CA GLU A 41 35.31 -8.86 -20.16
C GLU A 41 34.23 -9.84 -19.71
N VAL A 42 34.58 -11.12 -19.54
CA VAL A 42 33.65 -12.15 -19.06
C VAL A 42 33.23 -11.87 -17.61
N THR A 43 34.13 -11.43 -16.74
CA THR A 43 33.79 -11.06 -15.35
C THR A 43 32.92 -9.81 -15.31
N LEU A 44 33.19 -8.81 -16.14
CA LEU A 44 32.40 -7.59 -16.23
C LEU A 44 30.97 -7.84 -16.75
N GLU A 45 30.80 -8.72 -17.75
CA GLU A 45 29.46 -9.11 -18.19
C GLU A 45 28.67 -9.87 -17.11
N LYS A 46 29.35 -10.76 -16.38
CA LYS A 46 28.72 -11.51 -15.27
C LYS A 46 28.26 -10.56 -14.16
N THR A 47 29.09 -9.61 -13.74
CA THR A 47 28.70 -8.62 -12.73
C THR A 47 27.58 -7.71 -13.20
N LYS A 48 27.60 -7.29 -14.48
CA LYS A 48 26.51 -6.49 -15.08
C LYS A 48 25.18 -7.26 -15.15
N ARG A 49 25.20 -8.58 -15.41
CA ARG A 49 23.98 -9.41 -15.35
C ARG A 49 23.48 -9.56 -13.91
N ALA A 50 24.39 -9.83 -12.95
CA ALA A 50 24.03 -9.92 -11.54
C ALA A 50 23.36 -8.63 -11.03
N TYR A 51 23.92 -7.47 -11.38
CA TYR A 51 23.35 -6.17 -10.99
C TYR A 51 21.96 -5.93 -11.60
N ARG A 52 21.76 -6.26 -12.88
CA ARG A 52 20.45 -6.16 -13.54
C ARG A 52 19.40 -7.07 -12.90
N ASN A 53 19.79 -8.30 -12.55
CA ASN A 53 18.89 -9.22 -11.86
C ASN A 53 18.41 -8.64 -10.52
N ILE A 54 19.33 -8.07 -9.73
CA ILE A 54 18.99 -7.42 -8.45
C ILE A 54 18.05 -6.23 -8.65
N SER A 55 18.27 -5.41 -9.70
CA SER A 55 17.38 -4.28 -9.97
C SER A 55 15.98 -4.71 -10.37
N ASP A 56 15.87 -5.77 -11.17
CA ASP A 56 14.58 -6.30 -11.61
C ASP A 56 13.81 -6.91 -10.43
N THR A 57 14.48 -7.67 -9.56
CA THR A 57 13.93 -8.19 -8.30
C THR A 57 13.40 -7.07 -7.40
N ARG A 58 14.16 -5.96 -7.25
CA ARG A 58 13.72 -4.79 -6.48
C ARG A 58 12.48 -4.14 -7.09
N ALA A 59 12.43 -3.99 -8.41
CA ALA A 59 11.28 -3.39 -9.09
C ALA A 59 10.02 -4.24 -8.95
N GLU A 60 10.15 -5.57 -9.00
CA GLU A 60 9.03 -6.47 -8.76
C GLU A 60 8.55 -6.42 -7.31
N TYR A 61 9.48 -6.44 -6.34
CA TYR A 61 9.16 -6.29 -4.93
C TYR A 61 8.43 -4.96 -4.65
N ALA A 62 8.93 -3.84 -5.20
CA ALA A 62 8.30 -2.53 -5.04
C ALA A 62 6.86 -2.51 -5.56
N ARG A 63 6.58 -3.18 -6.69
CA ARG A 63 5.21 -3.33 -7.23
C ARG A 63 4.32 -4.13 -6.29
N ARG A 64 4.81 -5.24 -5.71
CA ARG A 64 4.06 -6.04 -4.73
C ARG A 64 3.75 -5.24 -3.47
N VAL A 65 4.73 -4.52 -2.93
CA VAL A 65 4.54 -3.67 -1.75
C VAL A 65 3.55 -2.54 -2.03
N LYS A 66 3.60 -1.90 -3.21
CA LYS A 66 2.65 -0.85 -3.58
C LYS A 66 1.21 -1.38 -3.64
N LYS A 67 1.00 -2.55 -4.24
CA LYS A 67 -0.32 -3.22 -4.26
C LYS A 67 -0.81 -3.54 -2.85
N TRP A 68 0.05 -4.12 -2.01
CA TRP A 68 -0.28 -4.43 -0.62
C TRP A 68 -0.67 -3.19 0.20
N LYS A 69 0.08 -2.08 0.03
CA LYS A 69 -0.25 -0.80 0.70
C LYS A 69 -1.63 -0.26 0.28
N ILE A 70 -1.97 -0.37 -1.00
CA ILE A 70 -3.29 0.06 -1.50
C ILE A 70 -4.39 -0.80 -0.86
N ILE A 71 -4.23 -2.12 -0.83
CA ILE A 71 -5.20 -3.05 -0.20
C ILE A 71 -5.38 -2.71 1.28
N ALA A 72 -4.27 -2.54 2.02
CA ALA A 72 -4.32 -2.18 3.44
C ALA A 72 -5.02 -0.83 3.65
N TRP A 73 -4.72 0.18 2.83
CA TRP A 73 -5.36 1.50 2.92
C TRP A 73 -6.86 1.44 2.64
N VAL A 74 -7.27 0.73 1.58
CA VAL A 74 -8.70 0.52 1.26
C VAL A 74 -9.42 -0.15 2.43
N TYR A 75 -8.82 -1.17 3.06
CA TYR A 75 -9.40 -1.83 4.23
C TYR A 75 -9.65 -0.85 5.38
N TYR A 76 -8.65 -0.04 5.76
CA TYR A 76 -8.82 0.94 6.85
C TYR A 76 -9.88 2.00 6.53
N VAL A 77 -9.99 2.43 5.27
CA VAL A 77 -11.06 3.35 4.83
C VAL A 77 -12.43 2.71 4.99
N VAL A 78 -12.59 1.43 4.60
CA VAL A 78 -13.86 0.70 4.78
C VAL A 78 -14.23 0.58 6.26
N VAL A 79 -13.29 0.21 7.12
CA VAL A 79 -13.54 0.12 8.58
C VAL A 79 -13.93 1.47 9.15
N PHE A 80 -13.25 2.55 8.75
CA PHE A 80 -13.58 3.91 9.16
C PHE A 80 -15.01 4.32 8.77
N VAL A 81 -15.40 4.05 7.52
CA VAL A 81 -16.75 4.37 7.03
C VAL A 81 -17.81 3.55 7.77
N MET A 82 -17.59 2.25 7.97
CA MET A 82 -18.50 1.39 8.73
C MET A 82 -18.67 1.88 10.17
N MET A 83 -17.58 2.32 10.80
CA MET A 83 -17.61 2.84 12.15
C MET A 83 -18.37 4.18 12.24
N ALA A 84 -18.14 5.10 11.29
CA ALA A 84 -18.87 6.37 11.22
C ALA A 84 -20.38 6.16 11.00
N ILE A 85 -20.77 5.23 10.11
CA ILE A 85 -22.18 4.87 9.89
C ILE A 85 -22.77 4.27 11.17
N GLY A 86 -22.07 3.33 11.81
CA GLY A 86 -22.52 2.71 13.07
C GLY A 86 -22.77 3.76 14.16
N SER A 87 -21.86 4.74 14.31
CA SER A 87 -22.04 5.85 15.27
C SER A 87 -23.30 6.66 14.99
N VAL A 88 -23.53 7.03 13.73
CA VAL A 88 -24.73 7.80 13.33
C VAL A 88 -26.02 7.01 13.56
N VAL A 89 -26.01 5.69 13.31
CA VAL A 89 -27.18 4.82 13.56
C VAL A 89 -27.52 4.79 15.04
N ILE A 90 -26.54 4.55 15.92
CA ILE A 90 -26.76 4.46 17.38
C ILE A 90 -27.47 5.71 17.93
N GLU A 91 -27.01 6.89 17.52
CA GLU A 91 -27.59 8.14 18.02
C GLU A 91 -28.97 8.42 17.44
N ARG A 92 -29.22 8.06 16.18
CA ARG A 92 -30.54 8.20 15.53
C ARG A 92 -31.59 7.25 16.09
N THR A 93 -31.18 6.04 16.49
CA THR A 93 -32.10 4.97 16.88
C THR A 93 -32.10 4.71 18.38
N TYR A 94 -31.63 5.67 19.17
CA TYR A 94 -31.55 5.52 20.63
C TYR A 94 -32.91 5.25 21.29
N GLU A 95 -34.01 5.73 20.70
CA GLU A 95 -35.36 5.53 21.22
C GLU A 95 -35.99 4.17 20.83
N ASP A 96 -35.45 3.50 19.81
CA ASP A 96 -35.98 2.23 19.28
C ASP A 96 -35.01 1.08 19.61
N SER A 97 -35.40 0.22 20.58
CA SER A 97 -34.50 -0.76 21.19
C SER A 97 -33.87 -1.72 20.18
N ASP A 98 -34.64 -2.12 19.16
CA ASP A 98 -34.21 -3.14 18.19
C ASP A 98 -33.18 -2.57 17.20
N ALA A 99 -33.28 -1.27 16.89
CA ALA A 99 -32.36 -0.60 15.98
C ALA A 99 -31.07 -0.15 16.68
N TYR A 100 -31.12 0.14 17.98
CA TYR A 100 -29.94 0.38 18.81
C TYR A 100 -28.98 -0.83 18.84
N ASP A 101 -29.53 -2.04 19.01
CA ASP A 101 -28.73 -3.28 19.02
C ASP A 101 -28.02 -3.53 17.68
N LEU A 102 -28.65 -3.16 16.56
CA LEU A 102 -28.03 -3.23 15.23
C LEU A 102 -26.82 -2.27 15.13
N GLY A 103 -26.97 -1.03 15.59
CA GLY A 103 -25.88 -0.05 15.59
C GLY A 103 -24.69 -0.49 16.44
N MET A 104 -24.96 -0.99 17.65
CA MET A 104 -23.93 -1.50 18.56
C MET A 104 -23.21 -2.73 18.01
N THR A 105 -23.93 -3.69 17.42
CA THR A 105 -23.31 -4.88 16.82
C THR A 105 -22.40 -4.52 15.64
N MET A 106 -22.77 -3.54 14.82
CA MET A 106 -21.92 -3.04 13.73
C MET A 106 -20.61 -2.41 14.25
N ILE A 107 -20.68 -1.59 15.31
CA ILE A 107 -19.47 -0.99 15.90
C ILE A 107 -18.56 -2.05 16.53
N VAL A 108 -19.13 -3.00 17.28
CA VAL A 108 -18.34 -4.07 17.90
C VAL A 108 -17.65 -4.92 16.84
N MET A 109 -18.35 -5.29 15.76
CA MET A 109 -17.74 -5.99 14.63
C MET A 109 -16.63 -5.17 13.95
N ALA A 110 -16.85 -3.88 13.75
CA ALA A 110 -15.83 -2.98 13.18
C ALA A 110 -14.58 -2.91 14.07
N LEU A 111 -14.75 -2.82 15.40
CA LEU A 111 -13.65 -2.83 16.37
C LEU A 111 -12.89 -4.16 16.34
N ILE A 112 -13.60 -5.29 16.40
CA ILE A 112 -12.97 -6.62 16.34
C ILE A 112 -12.17 -6.75 15.04
N SER A 113 -12.74 -6.34 13.89
CA SER A 113 -12.04 -6.35 12.61
C SER A 113 -10.80 -5.43 12.62
N GLY A 114 -10.91 -4.24 13.21
CA GLY A 114 -9.82 -3.27 13.31
C GLY A 114 -8.63 -3.76 14.14
N PHE A 115 -8.88 -4.53 15.19
CA PHE A 115 -7.84 -5.11 16.06
C PHE A 115 -7.31 -6.47 15.59
N ALA A 116 -8.14 -7.28 14.93
CA ALA A 116 -7.75 -8.61 14.44
C ALA A 116 -6.96 -8.56 13.12
N MET A 117 -7.15 -7.53 12.30
CA MET A 117 -6.48 -7.43 10.99
C MET A 117 -5.02 -6.99 10.99
N PRO A 118 -4.49 -6.13 11.89
CA PRO A 118 -3.08 -5.79 11.90
C PRO A 118 -2.14 -7.01 11.97
N PRO A 119 -2.40 -8.03 12.83
CA PRO A 119 -1.66 -9.30 12.79
C PRO A 119 -1.74 -10.00 11.43
N ILE A 120 -2.94 -10.14 10.86
CA ILE A 120 -3.17 -10.83 9.58
C ILE A 120 -2.44 -10.10 8.45
N LEU A 121 -2.52 -8.77 8.42
CA LEU A 121 -1.82 -7.94 7.44
C LEU A 121 -0.31 -8.12 7.53
N THR A 122 0.26 -8.29 8.74
CA THR A 122 1.71 -8.56 8.88
C THR A 122 2.13 -9.92 8.31
N PHE A 123 1.28 -10.94 8.37
CA PHE A 123 1.56 -12.23 7.73
C PHE A 123 1.47 -12.19 6.20
N ILE A 124 0.68 -11.27 5.66
CA ILE A 124 0.48 -11.11 4.20
C ILE A 124 1.56 -10.20 3.58
N VAL A 125 2.34 -9.46 4.38
CA VAL A 125 3.44 -8.64 3.85
C VAL A 125 4.41 -9.55 3.10
N PRO A 126 4.68 -9.30 1.80
CA PRO A 126 5.65 -10.10 1.07
C PRO A 126 7.02 -9.96 1.76
N PRO A 127 7.67 -11.08 2.14
CA PRO A 127 9.01 -11.04 2.72
C PRO A 127 9.96 -10.40 1.71
N ALA A 128 10.92 -9.61 2.21
CA ALA A 128 11.90 -9.03 1.32
C ALA A 128 12.86 -10.14 0.86
N PRO A 129 13.27 -10.14 -0.43
CA PRO A 129 14.25 -11.10 -0.92
C PRO A 129 15.61 -10.83 -0.26
N GLU A 130 16.31 -11.89 0.13
CA GLU A 130 17.58 -11.87 0.87
C GLU A 130 18.63 -10.96 0.21
N GLU A 131 18.69 -10.95 -1.12
CA GLU A 131 19.55 -10.10 -1.97
C GLU A 131 19.35 -8.58 -1.78
N VAL A 132 18.20 -8.18 -1.23
CA VAL A 132 17.81 -6.78 -0.97
C VAL A 132 17.88 -6.46 0.52
N GLU A 133 17.81 -7.46 1.40
CA GLU A 133 17.90 -7.32 2.85
C GLU A 133 19.33 -7.06 3.36
N GLU A 134 20.36 -7.57 2.67
CA GLU A 134 21.75 -7.35 3.08
C GLU A 134 22.19 -5.87 3.10
N PRO A 135 21.96 -5.04 2.04
CA PRO A 135 22.39 -3.65 2.05
C PRO A 135 21.43 -2.72 2.82
N LEU A 136 20.20 -3.16 3.05
CA LEU A 136 19.19 -2.45 3.81
C LEU A 136 18.78 -3.39 4.92
N ARG A 137 19.48 -3.36 6.07
CA ARG A 137 18.98 -3.93 7.33
C ARG A 137 17.61 -3.33 7.57
N LEU A 138 16.61 -3.95 6.95
CA LEU A 138 15.22 -3.61 7.09
C LEU A 138 14.99 -3.79 8.56
N GLN A 139 14.66 -2.68 9.21
CA GLN A 139 14.31 -2.60 10.62
C GLN A 139 13.01 -3.40 10.81
N GLY A 140 13.13 -4.72 10.67
CA GLY A 140 12.17 -5.77 10.92
C GLY A 140 12.10 -5.88 12.42
N GLY A 141 11.39 -4.93 13.00
CA GLY A 141 11.26 -4.80 14.42
C GLY A 141 9.82 -4.47 14.71
N TRP A 142 9.40 -4.97 15.87
CA TRP A 142 8.24 -4.56 16.65
C TRP A 142 7.77 -3.09 16.42
N MET A 143 8.68 -2.18 16.11
CA MET A 143 8.38 -0.80 15.69
C MET A 143 7.44 -0.66 14.48
N ARG A 144 7.46 -1.59 13.51
CA ARG A 144 6.45 -1.63 12.41
C ARG A 144 5.08 -2.04 12.92
N TYR A 145 5.04 -3.03 13.82
CA TYR A 145 3.80 -3.46 14.46
C TYR A 145 3.19 -2.31 15.28
N ILE A 146 4.00 -1.61 16.08
CA ILE A 146 3.56 -0.43 16.85
C ILE A 146 2.98 0.65 15.92
N LYS A 147 3.61 0.92 14.78
CA LYS A 147 3.08 1.90 13.81
C LYS A 147 1.74 1.49 13.20
N LEU A 148 1.57 0.21 12.88
CA LEU A 148 0.31 -0.32 12.33
C LEU A 148 -0.81 -0.30 13.38
N VAL A 149 -0.52 -0.71 14.61
CA VAL A 149 -1.47 -0.63 15.73
C VAL A 149 -1.84 0.82 16.03
N GLY A 150 -0.85 1.73 16.05
CA GLY A 150 -1.09 3.16 16.21
C GLY A 150 -2.01 3.74 15.13
N LEU A 151 -1.81 3.35 13.87
CA LEU A 151 -2.69 3.75 12.76
C LEU A 151 -4.12 3.20 12.94
N ALA A 152 -4.27 1.95 13.37
CA ALA A 152 -5.57 1.33 13.62
C ALA A 152 -6.33 2.07 14.74
N VAL A 153 -5.67 2.37 15.86
CA VAL A 153 -6.29 3.12 16.96
C VAL A 153 -6.69 4.54 16.51
N MET A 154 -5.82 5.23 15.78
CA MET A 154 -6.14 6.57 15.27
C MET A 154 -7.32 6.59 14.29
N THR A 155 -7.42 5.57 13.42
CA THR A 155 -8.55 5.47 12.48
C THR A 155 -9.87 5.19 13.19
N VAL A 156 -9.86 4.34 14.21
CA VAL A 156 -11.02 4.07 15.07
C VAL A 156 -11.47 5.35 15.79
N LEU A 157 -10.55 6.07 16.44
CA LEU A 157 -10.86 7.33 17.13
C LEU A 157 -11.39 8.41 16.19
N ALA A 158 -10.78 8.54 15.01
CA ALA A 158 -11.22 9.51 14.00
C ALA A 158 -12.62 9.18 13.47
N GLY A 159 -12.94 7.90 13.26
CA GLY A 159 -14.27 7.46 12.78
C GLY A 159 -15.36 7.80 13.78
N PHE A 160 -15.09 7.56 15.07
CA PHE A 160 -15.98 7.92 16.15
C PHE A 160 -16.21 9.43 16.24
N LEU A 161 -15.13 10.24 16.21
CA LEU A 161 -15.23 11.70 16.23
C LEU A 161 -15.99 12.25 15.02
N ALA A 162 -15.76 11.69 13.83
CA ALA A 162 -16.47 12.10 12.62
C ALA A 162 -17.98 11.82 12.74
N GLY A 163 -18.36 10.63 13.22
CA GLY A 163 -19.76 10.29 13.49
C GLY A 163 -20.41 11.28 14.46
N TYR A 164 -19.75 11.55 15.58
CA TYR A 164 -20.21 12.49 16.60
C TYR A 164 -20.39 13.92 16.08
N VAL A 165 -19.45 14.43 15.27
CA VAL A 165 -19.55 15.78 14.68
C VAL A 165 -20.71 15.85 13.68
N ILE A 166 -20.88 14.83 12.84
CA ILE A 166 -21.97 14.78 11.86
C ILE A 166 -23.32 14.81 12.58
N PHE A 167 -23.47 14.03 13.65
CA PHE A 167 -24.70 14.02 14.42
C PHE A 167 -25.00 15.37 15.08
N ASN A 168 -24.01 15.96 15.76
CA ASN A 168 -24.15 17.29 16.36
C ASN A 168 -24.48 18.39 15.33
N SER A 169 -24.11 18.21 14.05
CA SER A 169 -24.48 19.15 13.00
C SER A 169 -25.90 18.96 12.47
N MET A 170 -26.51 17.78 12.69
CA MET A 170 -27.87 17.45 12.26
C MET A 170 -28.92 17.69 13.34
N THR A 171 -28.54 17.78 14.61
CA THR A 171 -29.50 18.12 15.67
C THR A 171 -29.96 19.57 15.46
N PRO A 172 -31.26 19.80 15.17
CA PRO A 172 -31.76 21.15 15.02
C PRO A 172 -31.50 21.90 16.33
N SER A 173 -30.98 23.13 16.22
CA SER A 173 -30.75 23.94 17.41
C SER A 173 -32.06 24.08 18.20
N GLU A 174 -32.01 24.03 19.53
CA GLU A 174 -33.22 24.15 20.37
C GLU A 174 -34.07 25.37 20.00
N ALA A 175 -33.43 26.45 19.53
CA ALA A 175 -34.08 27.65 19.02
C ALA A 175 -34.93 27.44 17.76
N GLN A 176 -34.62 26.45 16.92
CA GLN A 176 -35.47 26.06 15.78
C GLN A 176 -36.65 25.20 16.25
N LEU A 177 -36.43 24.28 17.19
CA LEU A 177 -37.50 23.46 17.75
C LEU A 177 -38.53 24.32 18.48
N GLU A 178 -38.10 25.33 19.24
CA GLU A 178 -38.99 26.29 19.90
C GLU A 178 -39.77 27.16 18.91
N ARG A 179 -39.16 27.56 17.78
CA ARG A 179 -39.87 28.32 16.73
C ARG A 179 -40.90 27.47 16.01
N GLU A 180 -40.58 26.21 15.72
CA GLU A 180 -41.52 25.27 15.13
C GLU A 180 -42.67 24.97 16.10
N ALA A 181 -42.39 24.72 17.37
CA ALA A 181 -43.40 24.53 18.41
C ALA A 181 -44.29 25.77 18.60
N ALA A 182 -43.71 26.96 18.61
CA ALA A 182 -44.45 28.22 18.70
C ALA A 182 -45.31 28.48 17.45
N SER A 183 -44.83 28.12 16.26
CA SER A 183 -45.61 28.26 15.01
C SER A 183 -46.75 27.24 14.90
N SER A 184 -46.54 26.01 15.38
CA SER A 184 -47.55 24.94 15.39
C SER A 184 -48.64 25.20 16.43
N GLY A 185 -48.28 25.74 17.60
CA GLY A 185 -49.25 26.17 18.62
C GLY A 185 -50.22 27.26 18.16
N TYR A 186 -49.79 28.14 17.25
CA TYR A 186 -50.67 29.17 16.66
C TYR A 186 -51.66 28.61 15.62
N ALA A 187 -51.33 27.50 14.95
CA ALA A 187 -52.23 26.87 13.97
C ALA A 187 -53.43 26.16 14.64
N ALA A 188 -53.24 25.64 15.85
CA ALA A 188 -54.32 24.97 16.60
C ALA A 188 -55.37 25.95 17.15
N VAL A 189 -55.01 27.20 17.44
CA VAL A 189 -55.95 28.20 17.99
C VAL A 189 -56.84 28.81 16.92
N VAL A 190 -56.41 28.87 15.66
CA VAL A 190 -57.17 29.52 14.57
C VAL A 190 -58.30 28.64 14.02
N THR A 191 -58.29 27.33 14.26
CA THR A 191 -59.34 26.41 13.75
C THR A 191 -60.58 26.27 14.64
N VAL A 192 -60.58 26.85 15.84
CA VAL A 192 -61.72 26.77 16.77
C VAL A 192 -62.72 27.94 16.60
N THR A 193 -62.36 29.01 15.88
CA THR A 193 -63.21 30.21 15.74
C THR A 193 -64.11 30.24 14.50
N GLU A 194 -64.15 29.19 13.68
CA GLU A 194 -64.91 29.19 12.40
C GLU A 194 -66.07 28.17 12.39
N SER A 195 -66.70 27.90 13.55
CA SER A 195 -67.86 26.99 13.64
C SER A 195 -69.09 27.54 14.39
N GLU A 196 -69.14 28.85 14.67
CA GLU A 196 -70.35 29.51 15.20
C GLU A 196 -70.71 30.74 14.36
N VAL A 197 -71.29 30.53 13.17
CA VAL A 197 -72.26 31.44 12.52
C VAL A 197 -73.27 30.62 11.73
#